data_AF-A0A937YIP4-F1
#
_entry.id   AF-A0A937YIP4-F1
#
_cell.length_a   1.000
_cell.length_b   1.000
_cell.length_c   1.000
_cell.angle_alpha   90.00
_cell.angle_beta   90.00
_cell.angle_gamma   90.00
#
_symmetry.space_group_name_H-M   'P 1'
#
loop_
_entity.id
_entity.type
_entity.pdbx_description
1 polymer ?
#
loop_
_entity_poly.entity_id
_entity_poly.type
_entity_poly.pdbx_seq_one_letter_code
_entity_poly.pdbx_strand_id
1 'polypeptide(L)' 'IESHLAEGNPYFVGRRFSIADIALFAYAHLAPDGGYDLAPYPAVRDWIERVRAEPGHIAIDER' A
#
# COMPACT_ATOMS: atom_id res chain seq x y z
N ILE A 1 4.66 -1.38 -8.80
CA ILE A 1 3.92 -0.69 -7.73
C ILE A 1 4.32 0.79 -7.74
N GLU A 2 5.58 1.14 -7.45
CA GLU A 2 6.05 2.54 -7.42
C GLU A 2 5.71 3.35 -8.68
N SER A 3 6.12 2.93 -9.88
CA SER A 3 5.85 3.70 -11.13
C SER A 3 4.37 4.04 -11.32
N HIS A 4 3.50 3.03 -11.17
CA HIS A 4 2.05 3.21 -11.31
C HIS A 4 1.50 4.27 -10.35
N LEU A 5 1.92 4.24 -9.08
CA LEU A 5 1.47 5.17 -8.06
C LEU A 5 2.08 6.57 -8.26
N ALA A 6 3.35 6.63 -8.67
CA ALA A 6 4.08 7.87 -8.96
C ALA A 6 3.51 8.65 -10.16
N GLU A 7 2.80 7.97 -11.07
CA GLU A 7 2.07 8.59 -12.19
C GLU A 7 0.78 9.33 -11.76
N GLY A 8 0.54 9.51 -10.46
CA GLY A 8 -0.60 10.25 -9.93
C GLY A 8 -1.85 9.40 -9.71
N ASN A 9 -1.71 8.07 -9.78
CA ASN A 9 -2.78 7.13 -9.41
C ASN A 9 -2.73 6.89 -7.90
N PRO A 10 -3.72 7.38 -7.12
CA PRO A 10 -3.73 7.17 -5.66
C PRO A 10 -4.01 5.70 -5.26
N TYR A 11 -4.55 4.90 -6.18
CA TYR A 11 -4.87 3.48 -6.00
C TYR A 11 -4.57 2.69 -7.29
N PHE A 12 -4.69 1.36 -7.22
CA PHE A 12 -4.42 0.49 -8.37
C PHE A 12 -5.49 0.49 -9.47
N VAL A 13 -6.69 1.00 -9.17
CA VAL A 13 -7.77 1.17 -10.16
C VAL A 13 -8.17 2.64 -10.24
N GLY A 14 -7.26 3.44 -10.80
CA GLY A 14 -7.42 4.88 -10.98
C GLY A 14 -7.52 5.61 -9.63
N ARG A 15 -8.65 6.29 -9.41
CA ARG A 15 -8.87 7.14 -8.23
C ARG A 15 -9.69 6.49 -7.11
N ARG A 16 -9.99 5.19 -7.20
CA ARG A 16 -10.88 4.48 -6.26
C ARG A 16 -10.17 3.31 -5.61
N PHE A 17 -10.32 3.19 -4.29
CA PHE A 17 -9.92 2.00 -3.54
C PHE A 17 -10.66 0.75 -4.01
N SER A 18 -9.94 -0.36 -4.16
CA SER A 18 -10.46 -1.57 -4.81
C SER A 18 -9.85 -2.85 -4.24
N ILE A 19 -10.34 -4.01 -4.71
CA ILE A 19 -9.76 -5.31 -4.38
C ILE A 19 -8.28 -5.43 -4.81
N ALA A 20 -7.84 -4.68 -5.82
CA ALA A 20 -6.44 -4.66 -6.22
C ALA A 20 -5.55 -4.09 -5.11
N ASP A 21 -6.00 -3.04 -4.44
CA ASP A 21 -5.29 -2.42 -3.32
C ASP A 21 -5.26 -3.35 -2.11
N ILE A 22 -6.38 -4.01 -1.80
CA ILE A 22 -6.46 -5.00 -0.71
C ILE A 22 -5.48 -6.15 -0.94
N ALA A 23 -5.49 -6.73 -2.15
CA ALA A 23 -4.64 -7.87 -2.50
C ALA A 23 -3.14 -7.52 -2.45
N LEU A 24 -2.76 -6.34 -2.94
CA LEU A 24 -1.36 -5.90 -2.94
C LEU A 24 -0.91 -5.44 -1.55
N PHE A 25 -1.78 -4.77 -0.80
CA PHE A 25 -1.46 -4.24 0.53
C PHE A 25 -1.01 -5.36 1.46
N ALA A 26 -1.71 -6.50 1.46
CA ALA A 26 -1.42 -7.66 2.30
C ALA A 26 0.06 -8.10 2.27
N TYR A 27 0.74 -7.94 1.13
CA TYR A 27 2.16 -8.25 0.98
C TYR A 27 3.06 -7.01 1.10
N ALA A 28 2.67 -5.91 0.46
CA ALA A 28 3.52 -4.74 0.36
C ALA A 28 3.79 -4.07 1.72
N HIS A 29 2.81 -4.06 2.63
CA HIS A 29 2.97 -3.42 3.93
C HIS A 29 3.89 -4.20 4.89
N LEU A 30 4.09 -5.50 4.65
CA LEU A 30 5.00 -6.39 5.39
C LEU A 30 6.38 -6.51 4.75
N ALA A 31 6.64 -5.79 3.65
CA ALA A 31 7.95 -5.83 2.99
C ALA A 31 9.13 -5.52 3.95
N PRO A 32 9.02 -4.57 4.91
CA PRO A 32 10.06 -4.35 5.92
C PRO A 32 10.35 -5.57 6.80
N ASP A 33 9.33 -6.36 7.14
CA ASP A 33 9.48 -7.57 7.97
C ASP A 33 10.21 -8.68 7.18
N GLY A 34 10.09 -8.66 5.85
CA GLY A 34 10.87 -9.48 4.93
C GLY A 34 12.29 -8.95 4.64
N GLY A 35 12.74 -7.87 5.29
CA GLY A 35 14.05 -7.27 5.09
C GLY A 35 14.18 -6.35 3.87
N TYR A 36 13.05 -5.92 3.27
CA TYR A 36 13.05 -5.01 2.14
C TYR A 36 12.87 -3.56 2.61
N ASP A 37 13.83 -2.69 2.26
CA ASP A 37 13.74 -1.26 2.56
C ASP A 37 12.77 -0.55 1.60
N LEU A 38 11.76 0.10 2.18
CA LEU A 38 10.78 0.90 1.43
C LEU A 38 11.15 2.38 1.32
N ALA A 39 12.23 2.85 1.97
CA ALA A 39 12.66 4.24 1.90
C ALA A 39 12.83 4.79 0.47
N PRO A 40 13.33 4.02 -0.52
CA PRO A 40 13.44 4.48 -1.91
C PRO A 40 12.11 4.60 -2.66
N TYR A 41 10.99 4.14 -2.09
CA TYR A 41 9.68 4.04 -2.75
C TYR A 41 8.64 4.94 -2.06
N PRO A 42 8.73 6.27 -2.20
CA PRO A 42 7.83 7.20 -1.53
C PRO A 42 6.36 7.02 -1.95
N ALA A 43 6.06 6.74 -3.23
CA ALA A 43 4.67 6.58 -3.67
C ALA A 43 4.04 5.31 -3.08
N VAL A 44 4.81 4.23 -2.95
CA VAL A 44 4.40 3.01 -2.24
C VAL A 44 4.10 3.31 -0.77
N ARG A 45 4.98 4.05 -0.08
CA ARG A 45 4.78 4.40 1.33
C ARG A 45 3.52 5.24 1.53
N ASP A 46 3.31 6.26 0.70
CA ASP A 46 2.11 7.09 0.75
C ASP A 46 0.83 6.29 0.47
N TRP A 47 0.88 5.33 -0.45
CA TRP A 47 -0.23 4.42 -0.72
C TRP A 47 -0.50 3.47 0.45
N ILE A 48 0.53 2.91 1.11
CA ILE A 48 0.36 2.09 2.32
C ILE A 48 -0.37 2.88 3.41
N GLU A 49 0.05 4.12 3.67
CA GLU A 49 -0.61 4.97 4.67
C GLU A 49 -2.06 5.29 4.28
N ARG A 50 -2.32 5.50 2.99
CA ARG A 50 -3.68 5.71 2.48
C ARG A 50 -4.56 4.49 2.72
N VAL A 51 -4.07 3.28 2.45
CA VAL A 51 -4.83 2.03 2.69
C VAL A 51 -5.07 1.81 4.18
N ARG A 52 -4.10 2.08 5.06
CA ARG A 52 -4.27 2.01 6.53
C ARG A 52 -5.35 2.96 7.05
N ALA A 53 -5.58 4.07 6.35
CA ALA A 53 -6.57 5.08 6.71
C ALA A 53 -7.99 4.79 6.18
N GLU A 54 -8.20 3.74 5.38
CA GLU A 54 -9.53 3.41 4.86
C GLU A 54 -10.50 3.04 5.99
N PRO A 55 -11.77 3.50 5.94
CA PRO A 55 -12.78 3.12 6.93
C PRO A 55 -12.94 1.60 7.03
N GLY A 56 -12.82 1.07 8.25
CA GLY A 56 -12.94 -0.37 8.51
C GLY A 56 -11.66 -1.17 8.25
N HIS A 57 -10.53 -0.52 7.93
CA HIS A 57 -9.24 -1.18 7.95
C HIS A 57 -8.95 -1.73 9.35
N ILE A 58 -8.60 -3.02 9.41
CA ILE A 58 -8.17 -3.71 10.63
C ILE A 58 -6.67 -3.92 10.49
N ALA A 59 -5.91 -3.49 11.50
CA ALA A 59 -4.47 -3.71 11.51
C ALA A 59 -4.18 -5.22 11.45
N ILE A 60 -3.30 -5.60 10.53
CA ILE A 60 -2.75 -6.94 10.44
C ILE A 60 -1.57 -6.96 11.41
N ASP A 61 -1.84 -7.29 12.67
CA ASP A 61 -0.82 -7.46 13.70
C ASP A 61 -0.55 -8.95 13.94
N GLU A 62 0.73 -9.28 14.16
CA GLU A 62 1.12 -10.59 14.68
C GLU A 62 0.81 -10.60 16.18
N ARG A 63 -0.43 -10.90 16.54
CA ARG A 63 -0.80 -11.22 17.93
C ARG A 63 -1.09 -12.69 18.11
#